data_AF-A0A552Z814-F1
#
_entry.id   AF-A0A552Z814-F1
#
_cell.length_a   1.000
_cell.length_b   1.000
_cell.length_c   1.000
_cell.angle_alpha   90.00
_cell.angle_beta   90.00
_cell.angle_gamma   90.00
#
_symmetry.space_group_name_H-M   'P 1'
#
loop_
_entity.id
_entity.type
_entity.pdbx_description
1 polymer ?
#
loop_
_entity_poly.entity_id
_entity_poly.type
_entity_poly.pdbx_seq_one_letter_code
_entity_poly.pdbx_strand_id
1 'polypeptide(L)'
;MARPNQYHTVVEPKLEDIRALRKQGQSLEKIAQKLDLKLGHLTYYRKSYPDLDEALNTPSEKPPKHSAEFNRLKNYNSLRSFIRTQSTPEERQEYFRLILEKADHAEVKRYQAMISNFNKQHNS
;
A
#
# COMPACT_ATOMS: atom_id res chain seq x y z
N MET A 1 23.34 16.21 -31.42
CA MET A 1 24.09 16.82 -30.30
C MET A 1 23.38 16.47 -29.01
N ALA A 2 24.02 15.74 -28.10
CA ALA A 2 23.44 15.43 -26.80
C ALA A 2 23.21 16.74 -26.05
N ARG A 3 21.99 16.96 -25.52
CA ARG A 3 21.71 18.12 -24.68
C ARG A 3 22.72 18.14 -23.53
N PRO A 4 23.32 19.30 -23.19
CA PRO A 4 24.24 19.38 -22.06
C PRO A 4 23.51 18.89 -20.81
N ASN A 5 24.12 17.93 -20.13
CA ASN A 5 23.60 17.36 -18.91
C ASN A 5 23.61 18.43 -17.81
N GLN A 6 22.45 18.70 -17.20
CA GLN A 6 22.26 19.73 -16.19
C GLN A 6 22.36 19.17 -14.76
N TYR A 7 22.80 17.93 -14.59
CA TYR A 7 22.89 17.28 -13.28
C TYR A 7 23.67 18.14 -12.27
N HIS A 8 24.91 18.49 -12.60
CA HIS A 8 25.81 19.24 -11.71
C HIS A 8 25.34 20.67 -11.42
N THR A 9 24.53 21.26 -12.30
CA THR A 9 24.07 22.65 -12.14
C THR A 9 22.69 22.75 -11.50
N VAL A 10 21.84 21.74 -11.65
CA VAL A 10 20.42 21.81 -11.27
C VAL A 10 20.07 20.83 -10.15
N VAL A 11 20.68 19.64 -10.12
CA VAL A 11 20.29 18.53 -9.22
C VAL A 11 21.29 18.32 -8.10
N GLU A 12 22.58 18.27 -8.41
CA GLU A 12 23.66 18.08 -7.42
C GLU A 12 23.59 19.09 -6.26
N PRO A 13 23.35 20.40 -6.46
CA PRO A 13 23.27 21.35 -5.35
C PRO A 13 22.09 21.10 -4.40
N LYS A 14 21.12 20.27 -4.79
CA LYS A 14 19.88 20.01 -4.04
C LYS A 14 19.85 18.61 -3.42
N LEU A 15 20.95 17.84 -3.48
CA LEU A 15 21.00 16.47 -2.98
C LEU A 15 20.66 16.36 -1.49
N GLU A 16 21.17 17.26 -0.67
CA GLU A 16 20.85 17.29 0.77
C GLU A 16 19.37 17.58 1.03
N ASP A 17 18.77 18.50 0.28
CA ASP A 17 17.33 18.78 0.39
C ASP A 17 16.48 17.59 -0.08
N ILE A 18 16.92 16.88 -1.14
CA ILE A 18 16.28 15.65 -1.60
C ILE A 18 16.31 14.60 -0.48
N ARG A 19 17.48 14.39 0.16
CA ARG A 19 17.63 13.49 1.31
C ARG A 19 16.69 13.87 2.45
N ALA A 20 16.68 15.15 2.83
CA ALA A 20 15.81 15.65 3.89
C ALA A 20 14.32 15.44 3.58
N LEU A 21 13.88 15.70 2.34
CA LEU A 21 12.49 15.51 1.94
C LEU A 21 12.10 14.02 1.86
N ARG A 22 13.02 13.14 1.46
CA ARG A 22 12.81 11.68 1.49
C ARG A 22 12.70 11.16 2.93
N LYS A 23 13.54 11.62 3.86
CA LYS A 23 13.40 11.35 5.30
C LYS A 23 12.03 11.77 5.84
N GLN A 24 11.49 12.87 5.33
CA GLN A 24 10.14 13.34 5.68
C GLN A 24 8.98 12.54 5.04
N GLY A 25 9.28 11.51 4.23
CA GLY A 25 8.30 10.66 3.56
C GLY A 25 7.66 11.26 2.31
N GLN A 26 8.28 12.27 1.68
CA GLN A 26 7.74 12.88 0.47
C GLN A 26 7.91 11.97 -0.75
N SER A 27 6.92 12.02 -1.65
CA SER A 27 7.00 11.33 -2.95
C SER A 27 7.93 12.08 -3.90
N LEU A 28 8.39 11.41 -4.95
CA LEU A 28 9.29 12.00 -5.94
C LEU A 28 8.64 13.18 -6.66
N GLU A 29 7.34 13.11 -6.94
CA GLU A 29 6.56 14.19 -7.55
C GLU A 29 6.57 15.44 -6.66
N LYS A 30 6.35 15.27 -5.35
CA LYS A 30 6.36 16.38 -4.40
C LYS A 30 7.76 16.98 -4.21
N ILE A 31 8.80 16.14 -4.23
CA ILE A 31 10.19 16.60 -4.17
C ILE A 31 10.51 17.42 -5.42
N ALA A 32 10.15 16.91 -6.60
CA ALA A 32 10.34 17.60 -7.87
C ALA A 32 9.65 18.97 -7.84
N GLN A 33 8.39 19.02 -7.40
CA GLN A 33 7.65 20.27 -7.27
C GLN A 33 8.27 21.26 -6.28
N LYS A 34 8.65 20.80 -5.07
CA LYS A 34 9.21 21.66 -4.02
C LYS A 34 10.56 22.25 -4.38
N LEU A 35 11.35 21.49 -5.13
CA LEU A 35 12.71 21.87 -5.50
C LEU A 35 12.76 22.52 -6.89
N ASP A 36 11.62 22.78 -7.53
CA ASP A 36 11.56 23.27 -8.92
C ASP A 36 12.42 22.43 -9.88
N LEU A 37 12.25 21.11 -9.78
CA LEU A 37 12.89 20.11 -10.62
C LEU A 37 11.85 19.42 -11.49
N LYS A 38 12.28 18.98 -12.67
CA LYS A 38 11.46 18.08 -13.49
C LYS A 38 11.57 16.67 -12.93
N LEU A 39 10.44 16.02 -12.68
CA LEU A 39 10.42 14.62 -12.23
C LEU A 39 11.22 13.70 -13.20
N GLY A 40 11.10 13.96 -14.50
CA GLY A 40 11.86 13.27 -15.53
C GLY A 40 13.39 13.39 -15.38
N HIS A 41 13.89 14.50 -14.82
CA HIS A 41 15.33 14.64 -14.54
C HIS A 41 15.76 13.73 -13.39
N LEU A 42 14.97 13.64 -12.31
CA LEU A 42 15.27 12.76 -11.19
C LEU A 42 15.28 11.28 -11.61
N THR A 43 14.30 10.86 -12.41
CA THR A 43 14.20 9.47 -12.89
C THR A 43 15.26 9.13 -13.95
N TYR A 44 15.66 10.09 -14.76
CA TYR A 44 16.71 9.91 -15.76
C TYR A 44 18.10 9.88 -15.11
N TYR A 45 18.43 10.86 -14.27
CA TYR A 45 19.78 11.00 -13.71
C TYR A 45 20.14 9.96 -12.67
N ARG A 46 19.18 9.42 -11.89
CA ARG A 46 19.48 8.37 -10.89
C ARG A 46 20.12 7.11 -11.48
N LYS A 47 19.96 6.87 -12.79
CA LYS A 47 20.59 5.75 -13.49
C LYS A 47 22.08 5.94 -13.73
N SER A 48 22.54 7.19 -13.78
CA SER A 48 23.91 7.58 -14.12
C SER A 48 24.65 8.22 -12.95
N TYR A 49 23.95 8.59 -11.88
CA TYR A 49 24.47 9.33 -10.73
C TYR A 49 24.07 8.62 -9.42
N PRO A 50 24.98 7.82 -8.82
CA PRO A 50 24.69 7.00 -7.64
C PRO A 50 24.33 7.80 -6.38
N ASP A 51 24.93 8.97 -6.21
CA ASP A 51 24.67 9.94 -5.14
C ASP A 51 23.20 10.42 -5.14
N LEU A 52 22.64 10.66 -6.33
CA LEU A 52 21.20 10.92 -6.48
C LEU A 52 20.37 9.69 -6.16
N ASP A 53 20.76 8.50 -6.62
CA ASP A 53 20.01 7.27 -6.33
C ASP A 53 19.95 7.00 -4.81
N GLU A 54 21.07 7.18 -4.12
CA GLU A 54 21.16 7.11 -2.66
C GLU A 54 20.24 8.15 -1.99
N ALA A 55 20.28 9.41 -2.45
CA ALA A 55 19.44 10.47 -1.92
C ALA A 55 17.94 10.16 -2.09
N LEU A 56 17.54 9.62 -3.25
CA LEU A 56 16.15 9.26 -3.53
C LEU A 56 15.70 8.00 -2.78
N ASN A 57 16.62 7.10 -2.45
CA ASN A 57 16.33 5.88 -1.69
C ASN A 57 16.50 6.05 -0.18
N THR A 58 16.80 7.26 0.30
CA THR A 58 16.90 7.54 1.73
C THR A 58 15.60 7.14 2.45
N PRO A 59 15.67 6.26 3.47
CA PRO A 59 14.49 5.79 4.18
C PRO A 59 13.73 6.94 4.85
N SER A 60 12.40 6.87 4.80
CA SER A 60 11.54 7.80 5.54
C SER A 60 11.62 7.51 7.03
N GLU A 61 11.85 8.54 7.84
CA GLU A 61 11.74 8.47 9.31
C GLU A 61 10.27 8.46 9.76
N LYS A 62 9.34 8.89 8.89
CA LYS A 62 7.91 8.78 9.17
C LYS A 62 7.41 7.39 8.81
N PRO A 63 6.65 6.72 9.70
CA PRO A 63 5.90 5.54 9.30
C PRO A 63 4.94 5.94 8.17
N PRO A 64 4.73 5.07 7.17
CA PRO A 64 3.80 5.36 6.10
C PRO A 64 2.42 5.67 6.70
N LYS A 65 1.92 6.90 6.47
CA LYS A 65 0.58 7.30 6.91
C LYS A 65 -0.45 6.63 6.01
N HIS A 66 -0.81 5.40 6.36
CA HIS A 66 -1.99 4.77 5.79
C HIS A 66 -3.22 5.26 6.54
N SER A 67 -4.27 5.67 5.82
CA SER A 67 -5.54 5.99 6.44
C SER A 67 -6.13 4.73 7.11
N ALA A 68 -6.94 4.91 8.16
CA ALA A 68 -7.66 3.81 8.79
C ALA A 68 -8.49 3.03 7.75
N GLU A 69 -9.06 3.74 6.77
CA GLU A 69 -9.80 3.16 5.65
C GLU A 69 -8.92 2.29 4.74
N PHE A 70 -7.73 2.76 4.36
CA PHE A 70 -6.79 1.98 3.55
C PHE A 70 -6.38 0.69 4.27
N ASN A 71 -6.04 0.79 5.56
CA ASN A 71 -5.67 -0.36 6.37
C ASN A 71 -6.83 -1.35 6.50
N ARG A 72 -8.06 -0.85 6.73
CA ARG A 72 -9.26 -1.67 6.80
C ARG A 72 -9.48 -2.43 5.48
N LEU A 73 -9.38 -1.76 4.34
CA LEU A 73 -9.57 -2.38 3.03
C LEU A 73 -8.50 -3.42 2.73
N LYS A 74 -7.23 -3.12 3.03
CA LYS A 74 -6.13 -4.07 2.89
C LYS A 74 -6.39 -5.34 3.71
N ASN A 75 -6.74 -5.18 4.99
CA ASN A 75 -7.02 -6.30 5.89
C ASN A 75 -8.22 -7.13 5.40
N TYR A 76 -9.29 -6.47 4.94
CA TYR A 76 -10.45 -7.15 4.37
C TYR A 76 -10.07 -8.02 3.15
N ASN A 77 -9.31 -7.45 2.21
CA ASN A 77 -8.90 -8.17 1.00
C ASN A 77 -7.96 -9.34 1.30
N SER A 78 -7.00 -9.15 2.22
CA SER A 78 -6.08 -10.21 2.65
C SER A 78 -6.84 -11.36 3.32
N LEU A 79 -7.72 -11.07 4.28
CA LEU A 79 -8.49 -12.10 4.98
C LEU A 79 -9.45 -12.83 4.04
N ARG A 80 -10.14 -12.10 3.15
CA ARG A 80 -11.02 -12.69 2.13
C ARG A 80 -10.26 -13.67 1.23
N SER A 81 -9.07 -13.29 0.78
CA SER A 81 -8.25 -14.17 -0.05
C SER A 81 -7.83 -15.42 0.73
N PHE A 82 -7.34 -15.23 1.96
CA PHE A 82 -6.89 -16.32 2.83
C PHE A 82 -7.99 -17.37 3.06
N ILE A 83 -9.18 -16.93 3.49
CA ILE A 83 -10.35 -17.80 3.75
C ILE A 83 -10.76 -18.61 2.49
N ARG A 84 -10.56 -18.04 1.30
CA ARG A 84 -10.97 -18.69 0.05
C ARG A 84 -9.97 -19.74 -0.44
N THR A 85 -8.67 -19.53 -0.21
CA THR A 85 -7.62 -20.29 -0.92
C THR A 85 -6.70 -21.09 -0.02
N GLN A 86 -6.46 -20.64 1.21
CA GLN A 86 -5.39 -21.18 2.06
C GLN A 86 -5.88 -21.70 3.41
N SER A 87 -7.01 -21.20 3.91
CA SER A 87 -7.46 -21.55 5.25
C SER A 87 -7.90 -23.00 5.38
N THR A 88 -7.60 -23.63 6.52
CA THR A 88 -8.11 -24.96 6.87
C THR A 88 -9.60 -24.91 7.25
N PRO A 89 -10.30 -26.05 7.33
CA PRO A 89 -11.66 -26.11 7.88
C PRO A 89 -11.76 -25.54 9.30
N GLU A 90 -10.79 -25.83 10.16
CA GLU A 90 -10.78 -25.41 11.58
C GLU A 90 -10.65 -23.88 11.70
N GLU A 91 -9.76 -23.27 10.90
CA GLU A 91 -9.61 -21.81 10.86
C GLU A 91 -10.91 -21.14 10.39
N ARG A 92 -11.57 -21.70 9.37
CA ARG A 92 -12.86 -21.18 8.89
C ARG A 92 -13.96 -21.29 9.94
N GLN A 93 -13.99 -22.38 10.70
CA GLN A 93 -14.92 -22.55 11.81
C GLN A 93 -14.69 -21.48 12.89
N GLU A 94 -13.43 -21.21 13.24
CA GLU A 94 -13.08 -20.19 14.22
C GLU A 94 -13.48 -18.78 13.74
N TYR A 95 -13.22 -18.44 12.48
CA TYR A 95 -13.70 -17.18 11.91
C TYR A 95 -15.23 -17.06 11.97
N PHE A 96 -15.95 -18.14 11.69
CA PHE A 96 -17.41 -18.14 11.78
C PHE A 96 -17.89 -17.94 13.22
N ARG A 97 -17.22 -18.56 14.20
CA ARG A 97 -17.51 -18.36 15.63
C ARG A 97 -17.33 -16.89 16.04
N LEU A 98 -16.22 -16.27 15.66
CA LEU A 98 -15.95 -14.85 15.94
C LEU A 98 -17.00 -13.91 15.31
N ILE A 99 -17.48 -14.24 14.11
CA ILE A 99 -18.58 -13.50 13.47
C ILE A 99 -19.85 -13.60 14.31
N LEU A 100 -20.21 -14.81 14.77
CA LEU A 100 -21.41 -15.03 15.59
C LEU A 100 -21.34 -14.35 16.96
N GLU A 101 -20.16 -14.23 17.57
CA GLU A 101 -19.98 -13.52 18.86
C GLU A 101 -20.37 -12.03 18.80
N LYS A 102 -20.30 -11.42 17.61
CA LYS A 102 -20.68 -10.02 17.39
C LYS A 102 -22.04 -9.85 16.73
N ALA A 103 -22.61 -10.93 16.22
CA ALA A 103 -23.83 -10.89 15.44
C ALA A 103 -25.07 -10.60 16.31
N ASP A 104 -25.92 -9.70 15.84
CA ASP A 104 -27.25 -9.53 16.42
C ASP A 104 -28.23 -10.63 15.96
N HIS A 105 -29.44 -10.65 16.53
CA HIS A 105 -30.47 -11.64 16.17
C HIS A 105 -30.88 -11.58 14.69
N ALA A 106 -30.82 -10.40 14.05
CA ALA A 106 -31.16 -10.25 12.64
C ALA A 106 -30.05 -10.80 11.72
N GLU A 107 -28.78 -10.59 12.08
CA GLU A 107 -27.62 -11.20 11.44
C GLU A 107 -27.64 -12.72 11.54
N VAL A 108 -27.91 -13.27 12.73
CA VAL A 108 -28.01 -14.73 12.93
C VAL A 108 -29.10 -15.33 12.02
N LYS A 109 -30.29 -14.70 11.95
CA LYS A 109 -31.37 -15.16 11.04
C LYS A 109 -30.94 -15.13 9.57
N ARG A 110 -30.19 -14.12 9.15
CA ARG A 110 -29.66 -14.04 7.77
C ARG A 110 -28.69 -15.20 7.49
N TYR A 111 -27.79 -15.51 8.41
CA TYR A 111 -26.86 -16.63 8.25
C TYR A 111 -27.58 -17.99 8.20
N GLN A 112 -28.59 -18.20 9.05
CA GLN A 112 -29.42 -19.41 9.02
C GLN A 112 -30.13 -19.59 7.67
N ALA A 113 -30.66 -18.49 7.10
CA ALA A 113 -31.30 -18.52 5.79
C ALA A 113 -30.31 -18.86 4.67
N MET A 114 -29.08 -18.30 4.72
CA MET A 114 -28.02 -18.62 3.76
C MET A 114 -27.67 -20.12 3.77
N ILE A 115 -27.50 -20.70 4.96
CA ILE A 115 -27.20 -22.13 5.12
C ILE A 115 -28.36 -23.00 4.60
N SER A 116 -29.60 -22.63 4.95
CA SER A 116 -30.80 -23.35 4.50
C SER A 116 -30.91 -23.36 2.97
N ASN A 117 -30.61 -22.24 2.32
CA ASN A 117 -30.64 -22.13 0.86
C ASN A 117 -29.54 -22.97 0.20
N PHE A 118 -28.33 -22.99 0.77
CA PHE A 118 -27.23 -23.83 0.28
C PHE A 118 -27.61 -25.32 0.32
N ASN A 119 -28.19 -25.79 1.43
CA ASN A 119 -28.61 -27.19 1.56
C ASN A 119 -29.69 -27.57 0.53
N LYS A 120 -30.63 -26.67 0.24
CA LYS A 120 -31.64 -26.91 -0.82
C LYS A 120 -30.99 -27.08 -2.19
N GLN A 121 -30.00 -26.27 -2.53
CA GLN A 121 -29.30 -26.33 -3.82
C GLN A 121 -28.47 -27.60 -3.99
N HIS A 122 -27.95 -28.17 -2.90
CA HIS A 122 -27.12 -29.37 -2.94
C HIS A 122 -27.88 -30.70 -2.77
N ASN A 123 -29.11 -30.65 -2.26
CA ASN A 123 -29.96 -31.84 -2.05
C ASN A 123 -31.13 -31.93 -3.06
N SER A 124 -31.19 -31.05 -4.06
CA SER A 124 -32.14 -31.12 -5.20
C SER A 124 -31.45 -31.74 -6.42
#